data_AF-A0A497FIK6-F1
#
_entry.id   AF-A0A497FIK6-F1
#
_cell.length_a   1.000
_cell.length_b   1.000
_cell.length_c   1.000
_cell.angle_alpha   90.00
_cell.angle_beta   90.00
_cell.angle_gamma   90.00
#
_symmetry.space_group_name_H-M   'P 1'
#
loop_
_entity.id
_entity.type
_entity.pdbx_description
1 polymer ?
#
loop_
_entity_poly.entity_id
_entity_poly.type
_entity_poly.pdbx_seq_one_letter_code
_entity_poly.pdbx_strand_id
1 'polypeptide(L)'
;MRIIWDEKGLLFIPLREEVKRKVEEQVAKIDPSKLENLREYEVYGDEIVLEEPDPMEGQYVKIVKHKGKFMLVAGNWEHEFREEYYVAEVRFS
;
A
#
# COMPACT_ATOMS: atom_id res chain seq x y z
N MET A 1 -0.15 -8.49 11.95
CA MET A 1 0.64 -7.55 11.11
C MET A 1 0.41 -6.13 11.59
N ARG A 2 1.43 -5.28 11.49
CA ARG A 2 1.39 -3.88 11.91
C ARG A 2 1.89 -2.98 10.78
N ILE A 3 1.25 -1.81 10.63
CA ILE A 3 1.69 -0.75 9.73
C ILE A 3 2.54 0.28 10.48
N ILE A 4 3.66 0.68 9.88
CA ILE A 4 4.47 1.82 10.29
C ILE A 4 4.38 2.87 9.18
N TRP A 5 3.58 3.90 9.39
CA TRP A 5 3.38 4.99 8.44
C TRP A 5 4.68 5.79 8.23
N ASP A 6 4.97 6.13 6.96
CA ASP A 6 6.07 7.00 6.56
C ASP A 6 5.54 8.42 6.34
N GLU A 7 5.82 9.30 7.30
CA GLU A 7 5.43 10.70 7.25
C GLU A 7 5.93 11.41 5.98
N LYS A 8 7.10 11.02 5.43
CA LYS A 8 7.61 11.64 4.20
C LYS A 8 6.76 11.26 3.00
N GLY A 9 6.40 9.99 2.86
CA GLY A 9 5.52 9.53 1.78
C GLY A 9 4.13 10.18 1.86
N LEU A 10 3.59 10.27 3.09
CA LEU A 10 2.29 10.89 3.35
C LEU A 10 2.25 12.41 3.09
N LEU A 11 3.40 13.10 3.04
CA LEU A 11 3.45 14.51 2.60
C LEU A 11 3.16 14.65 1.10
N PHE A 12 3.58 13.67 0.29
CA PHE A 12 3.36 13.70 -1.17
C PHE A 12 1.99 13.14 -1.55
N ILE A 13 1.53 12.09 -0.85
CA ILE A 13 0.19 11.53 -1.03
C ILE A 13 -0.54 11.39 0.32
N PRO A 14 -1.22 12.45 0.76
CA PRO A 14 -1.94 12.44 2.03
C PRO A 14 -3.06 11.40 2.02
N LEU A 15 -3.03 10.51 3.02
CA LEU A 15 -4.16 9.62 3.33
C LEU A 15 -4.93 10.20 4.51
N ARG A 16 -6.25 10.33 4.36
CA ARG A 16 -7.13 10.72 5.47
C ARG A 16 -7.11 9.63 6.54
N GLU A 17 -7.31 9.99 7.81
CA GLU A 17 -7.31 9.04 8.93
C GLU A 17 -8.33 7.90 8.78
N GLU A 18 -9.48 8.17 8.16
CA GLU A 18 -10.46 7.12 7.84
C GLU A 18 -9.90 6.07 6.87
N VAL A 19 -9.15 6.52 5.85
CA VAL A 19 -8.51 5.64 4.88
C VAL A 19 -7.41 4.81 5.56
N LYS A 20 -6.58 5.45 6.39
CA LYS A 20 -5.55 4.74 7.17
C LYS A 20 -6.16 3.63 8.03
N ARG A 21 -7.27 3.90 8.72
CA ARG A 21 -7.99 2.91 9.52
C ARG A 21 -8.48 1.73 8.67
N LYS A 22 -9.11 2.00 7.52
CA LYS A 22 -9.58 0.95 6.59
C LYS A 22 -8.43 0.11 6.03
N VAL A 23 -7.29 0.74 5.73
CA VAL A 23 -6.07 0.06 5.28
C VAL A 23 -5.52 -0.83 6.40
N GLU A 24 -5.44 -0.32 7.63
CA GLU A 24 -5.02 -1.10 8.81
C GLU A 24 -5.92 -2.33 9.04
N GLU A 25 -7.23 -2.17 8.95
CA GLU A 25 -8.21 -3.27 9.09
C GLU A 25 -8.05 -4.35 8.01
N GLN A 26 -7.78 -3.95 6.77
CA GLN A 26 -7.57 -4.89 5.67
C GLN A 26 -6.22 -5.60 5.80
N VAL A 27 -5.13 -4.85 6.04
CA VAL A 27 -3.80 -5.41 6.23
C VAL A 27 -3.79 -6.41 7.39
N ALA A 28 -4.53 -6.16 8.46
CA ALA A 28 -4.65 -7.09 9.58
C ALA A 28 -5.32 -8.44 9.20
N LYS A 29 -6.14 -8.47 8.15
CA LYS A 29 -6.89 -9.66 7.70
C LYS A 29 -6.21 -10.42 6.55
N ILE A 30 -5.15 -9.87 5.97
CA ILE A 30 -4.43 -10.53 4.87
C ILE A 30 -3.74 -11.81 5.37
N ASP A 31 -3.84 -12.87 4.57
CA ASP A 31 -3.07 -14.09 4.79
C ASP A 31 -1.58 -13.82 4.54
N PRO A 32 -0.69 -13.99 5.55
CA PRO A 32 0.75 -13.79 5.41
C PRO A 32 1.37 -14.54 4.23
N SER A 33 0.87 -15.73 3.90
CA SER A 33 1.41 -16.54 2.80
C SER A 33 1.24 -15.85 1.44
N LYS A 34 0.21 -15.00 1.27
CA LYS A 34 0.04 -14.19 0.05
C LYS A 34 1.13 -13.15 -0.10
N LEU A 35 1.58 -12.56 1.01
CA LEU A 35 2.68 -11.58 1.00
C LEU A 35 4.02 -12.26 0.69
N GLU A 36 4.29 -13.42 1.30
CA GLU A 36 5.53 -14.16 1.08
C GLU A 36 5.75 -14.54 -0.40
N ASN A 37 4.67 -14.73 -1.15
CA ASN A 37 4.70 -15.02 -2.59
C ASN A 37 5.02 -13.81 -3.47
N LEU A 38 4.98 -12.58 -2.95
CA LEU A 38 5.35 -11.38 -3.72
C LEU A 38 6.85 -11.37 -4.00
N ARG A 39 7.21 -11.12 -5.26
CA ARG A 39 8.59 -10.78 -5.67
C ARG A 39 8.78 -9.27 -5.68
N GLU A 40 10.02 -8.83 -5.87
CA GLU A 40 10.38 -7.41 -5.90
C GLU A 40 9.58 -6.66 -6.97
N TYR A 41 8.84 -5.64 -6.53
CA TYR A 41 7.88 -4.91 -7.35
C TYR A 41 8.54 -4.21 -8.54
N GLU A 42 9.73 -3.65 -8.36
CA GLU A 42 10.44 -2.94 -9.43
C GLU A 42 10.92 -3.88 -10.56
N VAL A 43 10.93 -5.20 -10.31
CA VAL A 43 11.37 -6.21 -11.27
C VAL A 43 10.19 -6.94 -11.89
N TYR A 44 9.17 -7.28 -11.09
CA TYR A 44 8.09 -8.17 -11.50
C TYR A 44 6.71 -7.50 -11.55
N GLY A 45 6.54 -6.34 -10.92
CA GLY A 45 5.24 -5.67 -10.81
C GLY A 45 4.25 -6.40 -9.91
N ASP A 46 4.70 -7.33 -9.07
CA ASP A 46 3.83 -8.07 -8.15
C ASP A 46 3.27 -7.10 -7.08
N GLU A 47 1.94 -7.07 -6.95
CA GLU A 47 1.23 -6.21 -6.01
C GLU A 47 -0.06 -6.86 -5.48
N ILE A 48 -0.47 -6.47 -4.28
CA ILE A 48 -1.80 -6.75 -3.74
C ILE A 48 -2.51 -5.41 -3.56
N VAL A 49 -3.44 -5.09 -4.47
CA VAL A 49 -4.30 -3.92 -4.34
C VAL A 49 -5.33 -4.17 -3.24
N LEU A 50 -5.47 -3.22 -2.32
CA LEU A 50 -6.49 -3.26 -1.28
C LEU A 50 -7.85 -2.88 -1.87
N GLU A 51 -8.92 -3.46 -1.31
CA GLU A 51 -10.29 -3.20 -1.77
C GLU A 51 -10.73 -1.78 -1.40
N GLU A 52 -10.29 -1.29 -0.24
CA GLU A 52 -10.51 0.10 0.19
C GLU A 52 -9.18 0.84 0.47
N PRO A 53 -9.06 2.13 0.11
CA PRO A 53 -10.05 2.98 -0.55
C PRO A 53 -10.37 2.48 -1.97
N ASP A 54 -11.62 2.67 -2.41
CA ASP A 54 -12.07 2.22 -3.72
C ASP A 54 -11.23 2.93 -4.80
N PRO A 55 -10.43 2.20 -5.60
CA PRO A 55 -9.64 2.79 -6.67
C PRO A 55 -10.47 3.63 -7.66
N MET A 56 -11.76 3.33 -7.81
CA MET A 56 -12.70 4.05 -8.67
C MET A 56 -13.06 5.45 -8.13
N GLU A 57 -12.84 5.70 -6.84
CA GLU A 57 -12.95 7.03 -6.23
C GLU A 57 -11.68 7.88 -6.39
N GLY A 58 -10.68 7.38 -7.12
CA GLY A 58 -9.49 8.13 -7.54
C GLY A 58 -8.28 7.99 -6.63
N GLN A 59 -8.37 7.27 -5.50
CA GLN A 59 -7.25 6.94 -4.63
C GLN A 59 -7.24 5.43 -4.35
N TYR A 60 -6.06 4.81 -4.42
CA TYR A 60 -5.89 3.39 -4.10
C TYR A 60 -4.67 3.17 -3.22
N VAL A 61 -4.67 2.03 -2.53
CA VAL A 61 -3.54 1.57 -1.73
C VAL A 61 -3.24 0.12 -2.09
N LYS A 62 -1.96 -0.22 -2.18
CA LYS A 62 -1.49 -1.57 -2.48
C LYS A 62 -0.32 -1.96 -1.59
N ILE A 63 -0.12 -3.27 -1.41
CA ILE A 63 1.06 -3.84 -0.77
C ILE A 63 2.00 -4.37 -1.84
N VAL A 64 3.28 -4.05 -1.71
CA VAL A 64 4.35 -4.50 -2.60
C VAL A 64 5.52 -5.02 -1.79
N LYS A 65 6.39 -5.82 -2.43
CA LYS A 65 7.71 -6.12 -1.88
C LYS A 65 8.74 -5.18 -2.50
N HIS A 66 9.46 -4.47 -1.63
CA HIS A 66 10.51 -3.52 -2.01
C HIS A 66 11.74 -3.72 -1.13
N LYS A 67 12.87 -4.05 -1.75
CA LYS A 67 14.17 -4.28 -1.08
C LYS A 67 14.05 -5.26 0.08
N GLY A 68 13.34 -6.38 -0.15
CA GLY A 68 13.12 -7.42 0.85
C GLY A 68 12.12 -7.08 1.96
N LYS A 69 11.44 -5.92 1.90
CA LYS A 69 10.41 -5.50 2.86
C LYS A 69 9.05 -5.41 2.21
N PHE A 70 8.00 -5.58 3.00
CA PHE A 70 6.63 -5.28 2.55
C PHE A 70 6.32 -3.82 2.80
N MET A 71 5.89 -3.12 1.75
CA MET A 71 5.61 -1.69 1.79
C MET A 71 4.18 -1.43 1.30
N LEU A 72 3.54 -0.43 1.89
CA LEU A 72 2.33 0.17 1.32
C LEU A 72 2.71 1.25 0.33
N VAL A 73 2.09 1.20 -0.84
CA VAL A 73 2.12 2.26 -1.85
C VAL A 73 0.72 2.84 -1.95
N ALA A 74 0.61 4.14 -1.83
CA ALA A 74 -0.60 4.86 -2.17
C ALA A 74 -0.40 5.52 -3.54
N GLY A 75 -1.48 5.60 -4.31
CA GLY A 75 -1.49 6.36 -5.54
C GLY A 75 -2.85 7.00 -5.79
N ASN A 76 -2.83 8.03 -6.63
CA ASN A 76 -4.02 8.67 -7.15
C ASN A 76 -4.11 8.42 -8.66
N TRP A 77 -5.33 8.27 -9.16
CA TRP A 77 -5.63 8.23 -10.58
C TRP A 77 -6.05 9.63 -11.04
N GLU A 78 -5.12 10.37 -11.66
CA GLU A 78 -5.46 11.60 -12.39
C GLU A 78 -5.19 11.42 -13.89
N HIS A 79 -6.26 11.21 -14.64
CA HIS A 79 -6.24 11.07 -16.11
C HIS A 79 -5.23 10.01 -16.62
N GLU A 80 -4.12 10.45 -17.22
CA GLU A 80 -3.09 9.61 -17.83
C GLU A 80 -1.85 9.43 -16.94
N PHE A 81 -1.82 10.08 -15.77
CA PHE A 81 -0.68 10.03 -14.86
C PHE A 81 -1.03 9.28 -13.58
N ARG A 82 -0.23 8.24 -13.31
CA ARG A 82 -0.27 7.46 -12.07
C ARG A 82 0.86 7.97 -11.18
N GLU A 83 0.52 8.71 -10.13
CA GLU A 83 1.48 9.13 -9.13
C GLU A 83 1.44 8.16 -7.95
N GLU A 84 2.60 7.58 -7.61
CA GLU A 84 2.73 6.56 -6.55
C GLU A 84 3.84 6.93 -5.56
N TYR A 85 3.55 6.77 -4.27
CA TYR A 85 4.54 6.90 -3.22
C TYR A 85 4.45 5.76 -2.21
N TYR A 86 5.61 5.30 -1.73
CA TYR A 86 5.68 4.43 -0.56
C TYR A 86 5.25 5.25 0.67
N VAL A 87 4.23 4.79 1.37
CA VAL A 87 3.61 5.51 2.49
C VAL A 87 3.70 4.75 3.81
N ALA A 88 4.12 3.48 3.80
CA ALA A 88 4.28 2.72 5.04
C ALA A 88 5.12 1.45 4.85
N GLU A 89 5.67 0.94 5.96
CA GLU A 89 6.21 -0.43 6.06
C GLU A 89 5.20 -1.35 6.75
N VAL A 90 5.00 -2.56 6.20
CA VAL A 90 4.17 -3.61 6.80
C VAL A 90 5.08 -4.63 7.49
N ARG A 91 4.86 -4.84 8.79
CA ARG A 91 5.64 -5.78 9.61
C ARG A 91 4.78 -6.92 10.12
N PHE A 92 5.35 -8.12 10.11
CA PHE A 92 4.81 -9.24 10.87
C PHE A 92 5.08 -9.00 12.35
N SER A 93 4.04 -9.23 13.16
CA SER A 93 4.06 -9.14 14.61
C SER A 93 4.36 -10.51 15.19
#